data_AF-A0A8B7E674-F1
#
_entry.id   AF-A0A8B7E674-F1
#
_cell.length_a   1.000
_cell.length_b   1.000
_cell.length_c   1.000
_cell.angle_alpha   90.00
_cell.angle_beta   90.00
_cell.angle_gamma   90.00
#
_symmetry.space_group_name_H-M   'P 1'
#
loop_
_entity.id
_entity.type
_entity.pdbx_description
1 polymer ?
#
loop_
_entity_poly.entity_id
_entity_poly.type
_entity_poly.pdbx_seq_one_letter_code
_entity_poly.pdbx_strand_id
1 'polypeptide(L)'
;ILINDIRGDGSAQSYSKKCLLELFKIERFNCLLQSEPAPEELRYNAFSRFSTQRRIPKTTHAVNLLDFGSNVHGSEDCIISISLENKGNYEVEWIIKYSTDFQLDIEIWADPGIIEDDELHEMFLLKNKIFSIEPLCGKIYPKKSQVLKFTYRHSVIGIHKLPVLFKIIQGREIMLNLIGNTLDNSVNTLHLITSKHTFAPTSISCEIPFAQMYTLYNPTDNKLKFTFDCSNLNILQEENYNCKILECLTPMGEIFPHQSFDTLWIFSPIETKEYK
;
A
#
# COMPACT_ATOMS: atom_id res chain seq x y z
N ILE A 1 14.53 -7.31 10.78
CA ILE A 1 14.58 -6.20 9.79
C ILE A 1 13.44 -5.25 10.09
N LEU A 2 13.63 -3.95 9.88
CA LEU A 2 12.60 -2.92 10.04
C LEU A 2 12.71 -1.91 8.91
N ILE A 3 11.59 -1.36 8.49
CA ILE A 3 11.52 -0.23 7.56
C ILE A 3 11.57 1.05 8.39
N ASN A 4 12.63 1.84 8.18
CA ASN A 4 12.85 3.05 8.97
C ASN A 4 12.63 4.35 8.19
N ASP A 5 12.61 4.27 6.86
CA ASP A 5 12.33 5.42 6.02
C ASP A 5 11.59 5.03 4.75
N ILE A 6 10.83 5.98 4.22
CA ILE A 6 10.09 5.88 2.96
C ILE A 6 10.16 7.23 2.23
N ARG A 7 10.36 7.17 0.92
CA ARG A 7 10.46 8.33 0.04
C ARG A 7 9.72 8.06 -1.27
N GLY A 8 8.99 9.07 -1.74
CA GLY A 8 8.40 9.10 -3.08
C GLY A 8 9.23 9.96 -4.03
N ASP A 9 9.41 9.49 -5.26
CA ASP A 9 10.00 10.23 -6.38
C ASP A 9 9.08 10.08 -7.62
N GLY A 10 9.32 10.88 -8.66
CA GLY A 10 8.45 10.95 -9.84
C GLY A 10 7.05 11.43 -9.45
N SER A 11 6.01 10.75 -9.93
CA SER A 11 4.64 11.11 -9.57
C SER A 11 4.31 10.93 -8.09
N ALA A 12 5.07 10.12 -7.36
CA ALA A 12 4.90 9.92 -5.91
C ALA A 12 5.37 11.12 -5.06
N GLN A 13 6.06 12.10 -5.66
CA GLN A 13 6.56 13.29 -4.95
C GLN A 13 5.43 14.19 -4.43
N SER A 14 4.23 14.11 -5.03
CA SER A 14 3.04 14.84 -4.59
C SER A 14 2.52 14.34 -3.24
N TYR A 15 2.82 13.10 -2.86
CA TYR A 15 2.40 12.52 -1.59
C TYR A 15 3.27 12.98 -0.44
N SER A 16 2.64 13.40 0.67
CA SER A 16 3.36 13.62 1.92
C SER A 16 3.92 12.30 2.47
N LYS A 17 4.96 12.39 3.30
CA LYS A 17 5.55 11.21 3.95
C LYS A 17 4.52 10.39 4.75
N LYS A 18 3.56 11.06 5.40
CA LYS A 18 2.46 10.40 6.12
C LYS A 18 1.58 9.60 5.16
N CYS A 19 1.25 10.14 3.99
CA CYS A 19 0.46 9.45 2.98
C CYS A 19 1.19 8.20 2.47
N LEU A 20 2.50 8.29 2.21
CA LEU A 20 3.30 7.14 1.76
C LEU A 20 3.32 6.01 2.81
N LEU A 21 3.44 6.35 4.10
CA LEU A 21 3.39 5.37 5.19
C LEU A 21 2.06 4.60 5.22
N GLU A 22 0.94 5.29 4.99
CA GLU A 22 -0.41 4.71 4.93
C GLU A 22 -0.62 3.85 3.68
N LEU A 23 -0.27 4.37 2.50
CA LEU A 23 -0.40 3.67 1.22
C LEU A 23 0.37 2.35 1.20
N PHE A 24 1.59 2.34 1.74
CA PHE A 24 2.43 1.14 1.83
C PHE A 24 2.19 0.32 3.11
N LYS A 25 1.29 0.77 3.99
CA LYS A 25 0.97 0.15 5.28
C LYS A 25 2.23 -0.22 6.06
N ILE A 26 3.16 0.72 6.17
CA ILE A 26 4.51 0.47 6.70
C ILE A 26 4.48 -0.05 8.14
N GLU A 27 3.57 0.43 8.97
CA GLU A 27 3.40 -0.09 10.34
C GLU A 27 3.04 -1.58 10.33
N ARG A 28 2.04 -1.97 9.53
CA ARG A 28 1.67 -3.38 9.35
C ARG A 28 2.84 -4.19 8.82
N PHE A 29 3.56 -3.68 7.81
CA PHE A 29 4.71 -4.37 7.25
C PHE A 29 5.81 -4.59 8.30
N ASN A 30 6.11 -3.58 9.12
CA ASN A 30 7.04 -3.72 10.24
C ASN A 30 6.58 -4.74 11.28
N CYS A 31 5.29 -4.75 11.66
CA CYS A 31 4.74 -5.78 12.54
C CYS A 31 4.90 -7.19 11.95
N LEU A 32 4.65 -7.36 10.65
CA LEU A 32 4.87 -8.63 9.97
C LEU A 32 6.34 -9.03 10.02
N LEU A 33 7.27 -8.15 9.67
CA LEU A 33 8.72 -8.41 9.69
C LEU A 33 9.27 -8.80 11.07
N GLN A 34 8.65 -8.33 12.16
CA GLN A 34 9.04 -8.64 13.54
C GLN A 34 8.36 -9.87 14.12
N SER A 35 7.21 -10.28 13.58
CA SER A 35 6.46 -11.41 14.09
C SER A 35 7.12 -12.77 13.76
N GLU A 36 6.88 -13.79 14.57
CA GLU A 36 7.51 -15.11 14.45
C GLU A 36 7.05 -15.91 13.22
N PRO A 37 7.96 -16.37 12.35
CA PRO A 37 7.61 -17.07 11.11
C PRO A 37 6.80 -18.34 11.39
N ALA A 38 5.80 -18.61 10.55
CA ALA A 38 5.02 -19.84 10.67
C ALA A 38 5.90 -21.06 10.29
N PRO A 39 5.68 -22.25 10.88
CA PRO A 39 6.48 -23.44 10.56
C PRO A 39 6.52 -23.77 9.07
N GLU A 40 5.42 -23.51 8.35
CA GLU A 40 5.31 -23.72 6.90
C GLU A 40 6.25 -22.80 6.10
N GLU A 41 6.51 -21.59 6.60
CA GLU A 41 7.42 -20.63 5.97
C GLU A 41 8.87 -21.10 6.08
N LEU A 42 9.21 -21.88 7.12
CA LEU A 42 10.57 -22.38 7.35
C LEU A 42 10.87 -23.69 6.59
N ARG A 43 9.85 -24.37 6.06
CA ARG A 43 10.00 -25.68 5.40
C ARG A 43 10.78 -25.63 4.08
N TYR A 44 10.66 -24.53 3.32
CA TYR A 44 11.27 -24.41 2.00
C TYR A 44 12.37 -23.35 2.00
N ASN A 45 13.55 -23.73 1.49
CA ASN A 45 14.61 -22.77 1.22
C ASN A 45 14.17 -21.79 0.12
N ALA A 46 14.46 -20.50 0.31
CA ALA A 46 14.02 -19.42 -0.57
C ALA A 46 14.39 -19.68 -2.04
N PHE A 47 15.49 -20.38 -2.30
CA PHE A 47 15.99 -20.69 -3.65
C PHE A 47 15.39 -21.93 -4.30
N SER A 48 14.93 -22.92 -3.54
CA SER A 48 14.59 -24.25 -4.05
C SER A 48 13.08 -24.52 -4.13
N ARG A 49 12.26 -23.49 -3.92
CA ARG A 49 10.80 -23.62 -3.95
C ARG A 49 10.32 -23.51 -5.39
N PHE A 50 9.96 -24.67 -5.93
CA PHE A 50 9.35 -24.83 -7.23
C PHE A 50 7.93 -25.36 -7.04
N SER A 51 7.00 -24.88 -7.86
CA SER A 51 5.61 -25.27 -7.82
C SER A 51 5.21 -25.88 -9.16
N THR A 52 4.44 -26.96 -9.11
CA THR A 52 3.75 -27.50 -10.29
C THR A 52 2.55 -26.63 -10.69
N GLN A 53 2.07 -25.78 -9.78
CA GLN A 53 1.05 -24.77 -10.06
C GLN A 53 1.71 -23.47 -10.48
N ARG A 54 1.17 -22.83 -11.53
CA ARG A 54 1.63 -21.55 -12.09
C ARG A 54 1.26 -20.33 -11.23
N ARG A 55 1.26 -20.48 -9.90
CA ARG A 55 0.86 -19.46 -8.92
C ARG A 55 1.82 -19.43 -7.74
N ILE A 56 1.93 -18.27 -7.09
CA ILE A 56 2.59 -18.19 -5.79
C ILE A 56 1.81 -19.08 -4.82
N PRO A 57 2.43 -20.09 -4.18
CA PRO A 57 1.75 -20.90 -3.19
C PRO A 57 1.23 -19.99 -2.07
N LYS A 58 -0.08 -20.00 -1.83
CA LYS A 58 -0.74 -19.21 -0.76
C LYS A 58 -0.46 -19.82 0.62
N THR A 59 0.81 -20.02 0.97
CA THR A 59 1.20 -20.66 2.21
C THR A 59 1.39 -19.70 3.37
N THR A 60 1.63 -18.42 3.08
CA THR A 60 1.72 -17.41 4.13
C THR A 60 0.40 -16.66 4.30
N HIS A 61 0.01 -16.46 5.55
CA HIS A 61 -1.06 -15.56 5.95
C HIS A 61 -0.56 -14.12 6.13
N ALA A 62 0.74 -13.88 6.07
CA ALA A 62 1.36 -12.56 6.17
C ALA A 62 1.23 -11.82 4.84
N VAL A 63 0.12 -11.08 4.68
CA VAL A 63 -0.14 -10.25 3.50
C VAL A 63 -0.02 -8.77 3.86
N ASN A 64 0.75 -8.03 3.06
CA ASN A 64 0.81 -6.57 3.08
C ASN A 64 0.40 -5.99 1.72
N LEU A 65 -0.30 -4.85 1.75
CA LEU A 65 -0.73 -4.13 0.55
C LEU A 65 0.21 -2.95 0.32
N LEU A 66 0.74 -2.82 -0.89
CA LEU A 66 1.54 -1.69 -1.33
C LEU A 66 0.78 -0.94 -2.43
N ASP A 67 0.17 0.19 -2.07
CA ASP A 67 -0.63 1.00 -2.97
C ASP A 67 0.22 2.13 -3.58
N PHE A 68 0.32 2.16 -4.91
CA PHE A 68 1.04 3.20 -5.67
C PHE A 68 0.14 4.39 -6.02
N GLY A 69 -1.12 4.33 -5.62
CA GLY A 69 -2.13 5.33 -5.91
C GLY A 69 -2.65 5.25 -7.34
N SER A 70 -3.24 6.37 -7.76
CA SER A 70 -3.79 6.54 -9.10
C SER A 70 -3.09 7.68 -9.82
N ASN A 71 -2.91 7.57 -11.14
CA ASN A 71 -2.51 8.70 -11.98
C ASN A 71 -3.01 8.49 -13.42
N VAL A 72 -3.06 9.55 -14.21
CA VAL A 72 -3.46 9.49 -15.62
C VAL A 72 -2.45 8.74 -16.47
N HIS A 73 -2.94 8.17 -17.58
CA HIS A 73 -2.11 7.47 -18.54
C HIS A 73 -1.04 8.38 -19.16
N GLY A 74 0.21 7.94 -19.13
CA GLY A 74 1.36 8.68 -19.64
C GLY A 74 2.04 9.60 -18.62
N SER A 75 1.54 9.67 -17.39
CA SER A 75 2.23 10.36 -16.29
C SER A 75 3.58 9.74 -15.95
N GLU A 76 4.42 10.50 -15.23
CA GLU A 76 5.69 10.02 -14.70
C GLU A 76 5.51 8.77 -13.82
N ASP A 77 6.49 7.86 -13.87
CA ASP A 77 6.53 6.65 -13.05
C ASP A 77 6.39 7.00 -11.56
N CYS A 78 5.53 6.27 -10.86
CA CYS A 78 5.38 6.37 -9.41
C CYS A 78 6.50 5.54 -8.76
N ILE A 79 7.50 6.22 -8.19
CA ILE A 79 8.67 5.59 -7.59
C ILE A 79 8.58 5.73 -6.08
N ILE A 80 8.58 4.61 -5.36
CA ILE A 80 8.58 4.59 -3.90
C ILE A 80 9.77 3.77 -3.41
N SER A 81 10.64 4.43 -2.66
CA SER A 81 11.84 3.84 -2.08
C SER A 81 11.65 3.64 -0.58
N ILE A 82 11.88 2.43 -0.08
CA ILE A 82 11.86 2.10 1.35
C ILE A 82 13.26 1.71 1.82
N SER A 83 13.62 2.09 3.05
CA SER A 83 14.90 1.72 3.66
C SER A 83 14.71 0.57 4.65
N LEU A 84 15.19 -0.62 4.28
CA LEU A 84 15.25 -1.80 5.14
C LEU A 84 16.50 -1.74 6.02
N GLU A 85 16.33 -1.62 7.34
CA GLU A 85 17.41 -1.68 8.32
C GLU A 85 17.45 -3.02 9.04
N ASN A 86 18.65 -3.60 9.15
CA ASN A 86 18.90 -4.75 10.00
C ASN A 86 19.30 -4.31 11.42
N LYS A 87 18.33 -4.29 12.34
CA LYS A 87 18.55 -4.07 13.77
C LYS A 87 19.10 -5.29 14.53
N GLY A 88 19.25 -6.43 13.86
CA GLY A 88 19.76 -7.66 14.45
C GLY A 88 21.29 -7.69 14.59
N ASN A 89 21.78 -8.76 15.19
CA ASN A 89 23.22 -8.98 15.42
C ASN A 89 23.89 -9.80 14.32
N TYR A 90 23.12 -10.42 13.43
CA TYR A 90 23.60 -11.28 12.35
C TYR A 90 23.24 -10.71 10.99
N GLU A 91 24.02 -11.04 9.97
CA GLU A 91 23.70 -10.74 8.57
C GLU A 91 22.38 -11.39 8.18
N VAL A 92 21.53 -10.64 7.47
CA VAL A 92 20.25 -11.15 6.97
C VAL A 92 20.23 -11.04 5.45
N GLU A 93 19.94 -12.17 4.81
CA GLU A 93 19.73 -12.25 3.37
C GLU A 93 18.23 -12.28 3.07
N TRP A 94 17.82 -11.62 2.00
CA TRP A 94 16.43 -11.55 1.56
C TRP A 94 16.34 -11.63 0.03
N ILE A 95 15.20 -12.09 -0.44
CA ILE A 95 14.88 -12.21 -1.86
C ILE A 95 13.41 -11.88 -2.11
N ILE A 96 13.14 -11.28 -3.26
CA ILE A 96 11.82 -11.06 -3.83
C ILE A 96 11.67 -11.97 -5.03
N LYS A 97 10.55 -12.68 -5.08
CA LYS A 97 10.19 -13.57 -6.18
C LYS A 97 8.85 -13.19 -6.79
N TYR A 98 8.81 -13.18 -8.11
CA TYR A 98 7.58 -13.09 -8.89
C TYR A 98 6.92 -14.47 -9.01
N SER A 99 5.66 -14.52 -9.43
CA SER A 99 4.95 -15.78 -9.68
C SER A 99 5.67 -16.66 -10.71
N THR A 100 6.29 -16.06 -11.71
CA THR A 100 7.09 -16.75 -12.74
C THR A 100 8.32 -17.45 -12.17
N ASP A 101 8.93 -16.93 -11.10
CA ASP A 101 10.15 -17.51 -10.52
C ASP A 101 9.90 -18.83 -9.76
N PHE A 102 8.63 -19.18 -9.55
CA PHE A 102 8.20 -20.45 -8.95
C PHE A 102 7.83 -21.51 -9.97
N GLN A 103 7.65 -21.13 -11.24
CA GLN A 103 7.31 -22.07 -12.30
C GLN A 103 8.54 -22.94 -12.59
N LEU A 104 8.34 -24.26 -12.51
CA LEU A 104 9.25 -25.19 -13.17
C LEU A 104 9.16 -24.92 -14.67
N ASP A 105 10.29 -24.96 -15.39
CA ASP A 105 10.33 -25.03 -16.86
C ASP A 105 9.71 -26.36 -17.32
N ILE A 106 8.40 -26.52 -17.11
CA ILE A 106 7.62 -27.63 -17.64
C ILE A 106 7.27 -27.24 -19.06
N GLU A 107 7.82 -27.98 -20.02
CA GLU A 107 7.57 -27.75 -21.43
C GLU A 107 6.07 -27.83 -21.73
N ILE A 108 5.56 -26.88 -22.53
CA ILE A 108 4.11 -26.64 -22.77
C ILE A 108 3.37 -27.88 -23.28
N TRP A 109 4.07 -28.86 -23.88
CA TRP A 109 3.49 -30.12 -24.35
C TRP A 109 3.13 -31.12 -23.23
N ALA A 110 3.69 -30.96 -22.03
CA ALA A 110 3.46 -31.84 -20.88
C ALA A 110 2.30 -31.37 -19.99
N ASP A 111 1.89 -30.10 -20.10
CA ASP A 111 0.74 -29.55 -19.39
C ASP A 111 0.01 -28.50 -20.25
N PRO A 112 -1.01 -28.90 -21.04
CA PRO A 112 -1.84 -27.99 -21.81
C PRO A 112 -2.83 -27.19 -20.94
N GLY A 113 -2.62 -27.13 -19.62
CA GLY A 113 -3.46 -26.47 -18.64
C GLY A 113 -3.93 -25.08 -19.09
N ILE A 114 -5.25 -24.87 -18.96
CA ILE A 114 -5.91 -23.59 -19.23
C ILE A 114 -5.27 -22.53 -18.33
N ILE A 115 -4.67 -21.52 -18.94
CA ILE A 115 -4.16 -20.36 -18.21
C ILE A 115 -5.37 -19.59 -17.70
N GLU A 116 -5.47 -19.39 -16.39
CA GLU A 116 -6.56 -18.63 -15.79
C GLU A 116 -6.39 -17.12 -16.09
N ASP A 117 -7.50 -16.36 -16.15
CA ASP A 117 -7.47 -14.93 -16.50
C ASP A 117 -6.56 -14.10 -15.57
N ASP A 118 -6.53 -14.43 -14.27
CA ASP A 118 -5.63 -13.77 -13.30
C ASP A 118 -4.15 -14.01 -13.63
N GLU A 119 -3.79 -15.20 -14.11
CA GLU A 119 -2.42 -15.54 -14.49
C GLU A 119 -2.02 -14.82 -15.79
N LEU A 120 -2.92 -14.77 -16.78
CA LEU A 120 -2.72 -13.96 -17.99
C LEU A 120 -2.52 -12.48 -17.63
N HIS A 121 -3.28 -11.97 -16.66
CA HIS A 121 -3.13 -10.61 -16.17
C HIS A 121 -1.76 -10.38 -15.52
N GLU A 122 -1.32 -11.26 -14.62
CA GLU A 122 0.02 -11.16 -14.00
C GLU A 122 1.14 -11.20 -15.05
N MET A 123 1.08 -12.13 -16.00
CA MET A 123 2.04 -12.22 -17.11
C MET A 123 2.06 -10.95 -17.96
N PHE A 124 0.89 -10.38 -18.22
CA PHE A 124 0.76 -9.11 -18.93
C PHE A 124 1.45 -7.97 -18.17
N LEU A 125 1.23 -7.86 -16.86
CA LEU A 125 1.85 -6.81 -16.03
C LEU A 125 3.39 -6.93 -16.02
N LEU A 126 3.92 -8.15 -15.88
CA LEU A 126 5.36 -8.42 -15.88
C LEU A 126 5.99 -8.13 -17.25
N LYS A 127 5.38 -8.61 -18.33
CA LYS A 127 5.86 -8.41 -19.71
C LYS A 127 5.95 -6.92 -20.06
N ASN A 128 4.95 -6.14 -19.67
CA ASN A 128 4.91 -4.70 -19.91
C ASN A 128 5.70 -3.89 -18.88
N LYS A 129 6.32 -4.54 -17.87
CA LYS A 129 7.06 -3.90 -16.79
C LYS A 129 6.25 -2.79 -16.11
N ILE A 130 4.97 -3.08 -15.84
CA ILE A 130 4.05 -2.16 -15.16
C ILE A 130 4.51 -1.92 -13.73
N PHE A 131 4.97 -2.99 -13.06
CA PHE A 131 5.67 -2.90 -11.79
C PHE A 131 7.12 -3.34 -11.97
N SER A 132 8.04 -2.67 -11.29
CA SER A 132 9.43 -3.13 -11.15
C SER A 132 9.93 -2.92 -9.72
N ILE A 133 10.76 -3.84 -9.26
CA ILE A 133 11.35 -3.80 -7.92
C ILE A 133 12.86 -4.00 -8.04
N GLU A 134 13.63 -3.11 -7.41
CA GLU A 134 15.09 -3.13 -7.46
C GLU A 134 15.70 -2.78 -6.09
N PRO A 135 16.64 -3.58 -5.57
CA PRO A 135 17.09 -4.88 -6.08
C PRO A 135 16.08 -6.01 -5.77
N LEU A 136 16.20 -7.16 -6.44
CA LEU A 136 15.37 -8.34 -6.17
C LEU A 136 15.92 -9.24 -5.06
N CYS A 137 17.19 -9.10 -4.71
CA CYS A 137 17.79 -9.79 -3.57
C CYS A 137 18.83 -8.88 -2.91
N GLY A 138 19.18 -9.20 -1.67
CA GLY A 138 20.15 -8.41 -0.94
C GLY A 138 20.61 -9.07 0.34
N LYS A 139 21.73 -8.56 0.84
CA LYS A 139 22.29 -8.92 2.14
C LYS A 139 22.47 -7.66 2.96
N ILE A 140 21.91 -7.66 4.16
CA ILE A 140 21.94 -6.51 5.07
C ILE A 140 22.76 -6.90 6.31
N TYR A 141 23.94 -6.33 6.42
CA TYR A 141 24.81 -6.51 7.60
C TYR A 141 24.19 -5.88 8.87
N PRO A 142 24.62 -6.33 10.06
CA PRO A 142 24.15 -5.76 11.32
C PRO A 142 24.28 -4.23 11.37
N LYS A 143 23.21 -3.55 11.79
CA LYS A 143 23.12 -2.08 11.90
C LYS A 143 23.33 -1.33 10.57
N LYS A 144 23.18 -2.02 9.44
CA LYS A 144 23.18 -1.41 8.11
C LYS A 144 21.77 -1.36 7.54
N SER A 145 21.60 -0.47 6.57
CA SER A 145 20.35 -0.32 5.83
C SER A 145 20.58 -0.52 4.35
N GLN A 146 19.58 -1.06 3.66
CA GLN A 146 19.54 -1.21 2.22
C GLN A 146 18.25 -0.61 1.70
N VAL A 147 18.33 0.16 0.61
CA VAL A 147 17.17 0.75 -0.04
C VAL A 147 16.58 -0.23 -1.05
N LEU A 148 15.26 -0.38 -0.99
CA LEU A 148 14.47 -1.13 -1.95
C LEU A 148 13.55 -0.15 -2.69
N LYS A 149 13.67 -0.10 -4.00
CA LYS A 149 12.91 0.77 -4.89
C LYS A 149 11.80 -0.01 -5.56
N PHE A 150 10.59 0.50 -5.44
CA PHE A 150 9.41 0.01 -6.14
C PHE A 150 9.00 1.06 -7.17
N THR A 151 8.66 0.63 -8.38
CA THR A 151 8.24 1.51 -9.46
C THR A 151 6.92 1.00 -10.04
N TYR A 152 5.99 1.91 -10.28
CA TYR A 152 4.76 1.67 -11.03
C TYR A 152 4.68 2.62 -12.21
N ARG A 153 4.42 2.06 -13.41
CA ARG A 153 4.35 2.82 -14.66
C ARG A 153 2.90 2.98 -15.12
N HIS A 154 2.52 4.21 -15.39
CA HIS A 154 1.19 4.58 -15.89
C HIS A 154 1.03 4.40 -17.40
N SER A 155 1.48 3.27 -17.95
CA SER A 155 1.51 3.02 -19.42
C SER A 155 0.34 2.22 -19.96
N VAL A 156 -0.49 1.65 -19.10
CA VAL A 156 -1.67 0.87 -19.50
C VAL A 156 -2.83 1.32 -18.64
N ILE A 157 -3.98 1.63 -19.23
CA ILE A 157 -5.16 2.07 -18.47
C ILE A 157 -5.76 0.87 -17.73
N GLY A 158 -6.13 1.07 -16.46
CA GLY A 158 -6.81 0.08 -15.64
C GLY A 158 -6.23 -0.06 -14.23
N ILE A 159 -6.89 -0.91 -13.45
CA ILE A 159 -6.44 -1.31 -12.11
C ILE A 159 -5.50 -2.49 -12.28
N HIS A 160 -4.29 -2.38 -11.77
CA HIS A 160 -3.26 -3.40 -11.85
C HIS A 160 -2.99 -3.96 -10.47
N LYS A 161 -2.94 -5.30 -10.38
CA LYS A 161 -2.63 -6.01 -9.14
C LYS A 161 -1.59 -7.07 -9.43
N LEU A 162 -0.46 -7.01 -8.72
CA LEU A 162 0.62 -7.98 -8.87
C LEU A 162 1.07 -8.46 -7.48
N PRO A 163 0.80 -9.72 -7.11
CA PRO A 163 1.35 -10.30 -5.91
C PRO A 163 2.83 -10.67 -6.13
N VAL A 164 3.69 -10.33 -5.18
CA VAL A 164 5.10 -10.75 -5.14
C VAL A 164 5.45 -11.29 -3.77
N LEU A 165 6.38 -12.24 -3.70
CA LEU A 165 6.79 -12.85 -2.45
C LEU A 165 8.09 -12.21 -1.94
N PHE A 166 8.05 -11.60 -0.75
CA PHE A 166 9.24 -11.15 -0.04
C PHE A 166 9.63 -12.20 1.00
N LYS A 167 10.84 -12.75 0.87
CA LYS A 167 11.34 -13.83 1.73
C LYS A 167 12.64 -13.44 2.39
N ILE A 168 12.66 -13.49 3.72
CA ILE A 168 13.90 -13.50 4.50
C ILE A 168 14.41 -14.93 4.54
N ILE A 169 15.69 -15.14 4.19
CA ILE A 169 16.30 -16.48 4.21
C ILE A 169 16.31 -17.00 5.65
N GLN A 170 15.82 -18.23 5.85
CA GLN A 170 15.61 -18.84 7.17
C GLN A 170 14.69 -18.03 8.10
N GLY A 171 13.91 -17.10 7.54
CA GLY A 171 13.00 -16.24 8.28
C GLY A 171 11.62 -16.21 7.65
N ARG A 172 10.93 -15.10 7.89
CA ARG A 172 9.55 -14.90 7.48
C ARG A 172 9.39 -14.75 5.97
N GLU A 173 8.27 -15.27 5.48
CA GLU A 173 7.74 -15.05 4.14
C GLU A 173 6.56 -14.07 4.22
N ILE A 174 6.52 -13.06 3.35
CA ILE A 174 5.45 -12.05 3.30
C ILE A 174 5.00 -11.89 1.85
N MET A 175 3.69 -12.00 1.63
CA MET A 175 3.09 -11.69 0.34
C MET A 175 2.84 -10.17 0.26
N LEU A 176 3.50 -9.53 -0.70
CA LEU A 176 3.32 -8.11 -1.01
C LEU A 176 2.39 -8.00 -2.21
N ASN A 177 1.19 -7.47 -1.99
CA ASN A 177 0.25 -7.19 -3.07
C ASN A 177 0.51 -5.78 -3.57
N LEU A 178 1.09 -5.65 -4.75
CA LEU A 178 1.27 -4.37 -5.42
C LEU A 178 -0.05 -3.99 -6.07
N ILE A 179 -0.56 -2.79 -5.79
CA ILE A 179 -1.75 -2.26 -6.44
C ILE A 179 -1.46 -0.86 -6.97
N GLY A 180 -1.82 -0.61 -8.21
CA GLY A 180 -1.75 0.72 -8.80
C GLY A 180 -2.88 0.88 -9.80
N ASN A 181 -3.29 2.11 -10.04
CA ASN A 181 -4.36 2.41 -10.97
C ASN A 181 -3.90 3.46 -11.98
N THR A 182 -4.16 3.20 -13.25
CA THR A 182 -3.88 4.14 -14.34
C THR A 182 -5.20 4.57 -14.95
N LEU A 183 -5.47 5.86 -14.86
CA LEU A 183 -6.72 6.48 -15.27
C LEU A 183 -6.66 6.86 -16.75
N ASP A 184 -7.80 6.77 -17.42
CA ASP A 184 -8.00 7.44 -18.70
C ASP A 184 -8.12 8.95 -18.45
N ASN A 185 -7.62 9.78 -19.37
CA ASN A 185 -7.63 11.24 -19.26
C ASN A 185 -9.05 11.84 -19.23
N SER A 186 -10.06 11.08 -19.65
CA SER A 186 -11.47 11.46 -19.59
C SER A 186 -12.10 11.31 -18.20
N VAL A 187 -11.43 10.61 -17.27
CA VAL A 187 -11.99 10.25 -15.98
C VAL A 187 -11.61 11.26 -14.91
N ASN A 188 -12.64 11.82 -14.25
CA ASN A 188 -12.48 12.71 -13.09
C ASN A 188 -12.78 11.94 -11.81
N THR A 189 -11.74 11.38 -11.18
CA THR A 189 -11.88 10.58 -9.95
C THR A 189 -10.98 11.06 -8.84
N LEU A 190 -11.50 11.07 -7.62
CA LEU A 190 -10.74 11.35 -6.41
C LEU A 190 -10.05 10.09 -5.91
N HIS A 191 -8.79 10.19 -5.53
CA HIS A 191 -8.07 9.11 -4.87
C HIS A 191 -8.09 9.32 -3.35
N LEU A 192 -8.61 8.33 -2.63
CA LEU A 192 -8.58 8.30 -1.16
C LEU A 192 -7.36 7.52 -0.71
N ILE A 193 -6.47 8.15 0.04
CA ILE A 193 -5.26 7.50 0.61
C ILE A 193 -5.65 6.34 1.53
N THR A 194 -6.74 6.50 2.28
CA THR A 194 -7.37 5.43 3.03
C THR A 194 -8.88 5.52 2.92
N SER A 195 -9.54 4.40 2.68
CA SER A 195 -11.00 4.31 2.72
C SER A 195 -11.55 4.29 4.16
N LYS A 196 -10.69 4.09 5.16
CA LYS A 196 -11.03 4.10 6.58
C LYS A 196 -10.01 4.94 7.32
N HIS A 197 -10.44 6.09 7.83
CA HIS A 197 -9.58 6.98 8.59
C HIS A 197 -9.92 6.91 10.07
N THR A 198 -8.91 6.70 10.91
CA THR A 198 -9.04 6.76 12.36
C THR A 198 -8.42 8.08 12.83
N PHE A 199 -9.26 8.97 13.34
CA PHE A 199 -8.80 10.20 13.98
C PHE A 199 -8.04 9.87 15.28
N ALA A 200 -7.04 10.68 15.59
CA ALA A 200 -6.28 10.60 16.82
C ALA A 200 -7.20 10.72 18.05
N PRO A 201 -6.93 9.94 19.11
CA PRO A 201 -7.71 10.00 20.33
C PRO A 201 -7.62 11.39 20.96
N THR A 202 -8.76 11.89 21.47
CA THR A 202 -8.86 13.19 22.14
C THR A 202 -9.43 12.98 23.54
N SER A 203 -8.96 13.74 24.53
CA SER A 203 -9.48 13.64 25.90
C SER A 203 -10.91 14.19 25.98
N ILE A 204 -11.78 13.56 26.77
CA ILE A 204 -13.17 14.01 27.00
C ILE A 204 -13.19 15.41 27.62
N SER A 205 -12.21 15.74 28.46
CA SER A 205 -12.08 17.04 29.13
C SER A 205 -11.34 18.09 28.29
N CYS A 206 -11.12 17.84 27.00
CA CYS A 206 -10.40 18.79 26.15
C CYS A 206 -11.27 20.01 25.84
N GLU A 207 -10.97 21.14 26.50
CA GLU A 207 -11.69 22.40 26.30
C GLU A 207 -11.48 22.99 24.90
N ILE A 208 -10.34 22.69 24.26
CA ILE A 208 -9.96 23.20 22.94
C ILE A 208 -9.54 22.01 22.07
N PRO A 209 -10.48 21.31 21.43
CA PRO A 209 -10.15 20.18 20.57
C PRO A 209 -9.38 20.68 19.35
N PHE A 210 -8.33 19.95 18.97
CA PHE A 210 -7.47 20.33 17.85
C PHE A 210 -8.00 19.79 16.53
N ALA A 211 -7.76 20.54 15.45
CA ALA A 211 -8.11 20.10 14.11
C ALA A 211 -7.18 18.96 13.66
N GLN A 212 -7.79 17.91 13.12
CA GLN A 212 -7.15 16.74 12.56
C GLN A 212 -7.33 16.71 11.05
N MET A 213 -6.34 16.16 10.35
CA MET A 213 -6.25 16.23 8.89
C MET A 213 -6.61 14.89 8.25
N TYR A 214 -7.54 14.93 7.30
CA TYR A 214 -7.82 13.84 6.38
C TYR A 214 -7.50 14.28 4.95
N THR A 215 -6.45 13.68 4.37
CA THR A 215 -5.90 14.09 3.07
C THR A 215 -6.64 13.40 1.92
N LEU A 216 -7.05 14.22 0.95
CA LEU A 216 -7.58 13.80 -0.34
C LEU A 216 -6.52 14.00 -1.42
N TYR A 217 -6.51 13.18 -2.47
CA TYR A 217 -5.58 13.35 -3.60
C TYR A 217 -6.33 13.42 -4.92
N ASN A 218 -5.96 14.39 -5.76
CA ASN A 218 -6.43 14.47 -7.13
C ASN A 218 -5.38 13.87 -8.09
N PRO A 219 -5.61 12.65 -8.61
CA PRO A 219 -4.71 11.99 -9.56
C PRO A 219 -4.90 12.44 -11.02
N THR A 220 -5.82 13.37 -11.28
CA THR A 220 -6.25 13.73 -12.64
C THR A 220 -5.61 15.03 -13.12
N ASP A 221 -5.61 15.23 -14.44
CA ASP A 221 -5.15 16.47 -15.08
C ASP A 221 -6.14 17.63 -14.94
N ASN A 222 -7.35 17.35 -14.47
CA ASN A 222 -8.41 18.33 -14.30
C ASN A 222 -8.55 18.74 -12.85
N LYS A 223 -8.98 19.98 -12.63
CA LYS A 223 -9.33 20.46 -11.29
C LYS A 223 -10.62 19.77 -10.83
N LEU A 224 -10.57 19.14 -9.65
CA LEU A 224 -11.73 18.48 -9.05
C LEU A 224 -12.40 19.37 -8.03
N LYS A 225 -13.74 19.29 -7.93
CA LYS A 225 -14.51 19.83 -6.82
C LYS A 225 -15.04 18.67 -6.00
N PHE A 226 -14.95 18.75 -4.67
CA PHE A 226 -15.49 17.73 -3.78
C PHE A 226 -16.48 18.34 -2.79
N THR A 227 -17.37 17.49 -2.29
CA THR A 227 -18.29 17.82 -1.21
C THR A 227 -18.51 16.56 -0.38
N PHE A 228 -18.34 16.66 0.93
CA PHE A 228 -18.66 15.60 1.88
C PHE A 228 -20.16 15.59 2.16
N ASP A 229 -20.74 14.40 2.14
CA ASP A 229 -22.06 14.19 2.74
C ASP A 229 -21.90 14.09 4.26
N CYS A 230 -22.29 15.14 4.96
CA CYS A 230 -22.23 15.24 6.42
C CYS A 230 -23.53 14.75 7.11
N SER A 231 -24.47 14.14 6.38
CA SER A 231 -25.75 13.70 6.95
C SER A 231 -25.57 12.74 8.13
N ASN A 232 -24.58 11.85 8.05
CA ASN A 232 -24.26 10.91 9.13
C ASN A 232 -23.68 11.58 10.38
N LEU A 233 -23.07 12.78 10.26
CA LEU A 233 -22.59 13.53 11.42
C LEU A 233 -23.76 14.07 12.26
N ASN A 234 -24.88 14.39 11.61
CA ASN A 234 -26.10 14.82 12.31
C ASN A 234 -26.70 13.66 13.11
N ILE A 235 -26.73 12.45 12.53
CA ILE A 235 -27.19 11.24 13.24
C ILE A 235 -26.30 10.97 14.45
N LEU A 236 -24.96 11.03 14.27
CA LEU A 236 -24.01 10.85 15.36
C LEU A 236 -24.21 11.89 16.48
N GLN A 237 -24.55 13.12 16.13
CA GLN A 237 -24.85 14.18 17.09
C GLN A 237 -26.14 13.86 17.88
N GLU A 238 -27.22 13.47 17.21
CA GLU A 238 -28.49 13.11 17.84
C GLU A 238 -28.35 11.93 18.81
N GLU A 239 -27.59 10.90 18.43
CA GLU A 239 -27.31 9.72 19.27
C GLU A 239 -26.46 10.05 20.52
N ASN A 240 -25.76 11.19 20.51
CA ASN A 240 -24.85 11.59 21.59
C ASN A 240 -25.29 12.90 22.23
N TYR A 241 -26.56 12.95 22.66
CA TYR A 241 -27.16 14.06 23.43
C TYR A 241 -27.08 15.42 22.73
N ASN A 242 -27.14 15.44 21.40
CA ASN A 242 -26.94 16.61 20.55
C ASN A 242 -25.55 17.28 20.70
N CYS A 243 -24.55 16.56 21.22
CA CYS A 243 -23.16 17.00 21.24
C CYS A 243 -22.47 16.71 19.90
N LYS A 244 -21.75 17.70 19.36
CA LYS A 244 -20.96 17.54 18.14
C LYS A 244 -19.70 16.71 18.40
N ILE A 245 -19.82 15.39 18.24
CA ILE A 245 -18.69 14.47 18.46
C ILE A 245 -17.64 14.59 17.36
N LEU A 246 -18.07 14.71 16.11
CA LEU A 246 -17.20 14.84 14.95
C LEU A 246 -17.74 15.95 14.05
N GLU A 247 -16.89 16.93 13.74
CA GLU A 247 -17.25 18.09 12.92
C GLU A 247 -16.28 18.21 11.75
N CYS A 248 -16.81 18.33 10.53
CA CYS A 248 -16.02 18.63 9.33
C CYS A 248 -15.95 20.15 9.14
N LEU A 249 -14.77 20.73 9.26
CA LEU A 249 -14.56 22.17 9.06
C LEU A 249 -14.45 22.55 7.58
N THR A 250 -14.06 21.59 6.74
CA THR A 250 -13.89 21.78 5.28
C THR A 250 -14.77 20.78 4.52
N PRO A 251 -16.10 20.96 4.51
CA PRO A 251 -17.03 20.02 3.89
C PRO A 251 -16.98 20.08 2.36
N MET A 252 -16.46 21.14 1.77
CA MET A 252 -16.31 21.29 0.33
C MET A 252 -14.99 21.99 -0.01
N GLY A 253 -14.51 21.76 -1.21
CA GLY A 253 -13.29 22.39 -1.69
C GLY A 253 -12.98 22.04 -3.13
N GLU A 254 -11.87 22.57 -3.61
CA GLU A 254 -11.37 22.31 -4.95
C GLU A 254 -9.91 21.87 -4.88
N ILE A 255 -9.57 20.83 -5.63
CA ILE A 255 -8.24 20.21 -5.63
C ILE A 255 -7.65 20.37 -7.03
N PHE A 256 -6.50 21.02 -7.11
CA PHE A 256 -5.79 21.19 -8.39
C PHE A 256 -5.23 19.85 -8.90
N PRO A 257 -4.92 19.75 -10.19
CA PRO A 257 -4.32 18.56 -10.78
C PRO A 257 -3.06 18.11 -10.03
N HIS A 258 -2.94 16.80 -9.78
CA HIS A 258 -1.77 16.17 -9.12
C HIS A 258 -1.42 16.76 -7.75
N GLN A 259 -2.43 17.28 -7.04
CA GLN A 259 -2.26 17.86 -5.71
C GLN A 259 -3.08 17.14 -4.65
N SER A 260 -2.54 17.19 -3.43
CA SER A 260 -3.26 16.80 -2.23
C SER A 260 -4.02 17.99 -1.63
N PHE A 261 -5.15 17.71 -0.99
CA PHE A 261 -5.93 18.68 -0.23
C PHE A 261 -6.23 18.12 1.14
N ASP A 262 -5.84 18.84 2.18
CA ASP A 262 -6.08 18.43 3.56
C ASP A 262 -7.40 18.98 4.07
N THR A 263 -8.29 18.06 4.44
CA THR A 263 -9.58 18.39 5.02
C THR A 263 -9.44 18.40 6.54
N LEU A 264 -10.06 19.38 7.19
CA LEU A 264 -9.92 19.61 8.63
C LEU A 264 -11.16 19.10 9.37
N TRP A 265 -10.91 18.36 10.45
CA TRP A 265 -11.92 17.70 11.25
C TRP A 265 -11.66 17.94 12.73
N ILE A 266 -12.70 18.16 13.52
CA ILE A 266 -12.61 18.27 14.98
C ILE A 266 -13.28 17.04 15.58
N PHE A 267 -12.57 16.32 16.45
CA PHE A 267 -13.11 15.20 17.22
C PHE A 267 -13.19 15.58 18.71
N SER A 268 -14.41 15.57 19.27
CA SER A 268 -14.74 16.00 20.63
C SER A 268 -15.56 14.92 21.35
N PRO A 269 -14.91 13.87 21.89
CA PRO A 269 -15.61 12.77 22.55
C PRO A 269 -16.23 13.21 23.89
N ILE A 270 -17.38 12.63 24.23
CA ILE A 270 -18.06 12.84 25.52
C ILE A 270 -17.97 11.63 26.46
N GLU A 271 -17.66 10.46 25.91
CA GLU A 271 -17.57 9.18 26.62
C GLU A 271 -16.31 8.45 26.14
N THR A 272 -15.77 7.56 26.99
CA THR A 272 -14.63 6.71 26.64
C THR A 272 -15.12 5.50 25.83
N LYS A 273 -15.44 5.73 24.56
CA LYS A 273 -15.86 4.68 23.62
C LYS A 273 -15.37 4.96 22.20
N GLU A 274 -15.46 3.94 21.35
CA GLU A 274 -15.29 4.12 19.90
C GLU A 274 -16.57 4.71 19.29
N TYR A 275 -16.40 5.78 18.53
CA TYR A 275 -17.46 6.39 17.71
C TYR A 275 -17.22 5.97 16.26
N LYS A 276 -18.27 5.56 15.54
CA LYS A 276 -18.19 5.02 14.18
C LYS A 276 -19.06 5.82 13.23
#